data_AF-A0A314YQW9-F1
#
_entry.id   AF-A0A314YQW9-F1
#
_cell.length_a   1.000
_cell.length_b   1.000
_cell.length_c   1.000
_cell.angle_alpha   90.00
_cell.angle_beta   90.00
_cell.angle_gamma   90.00
#
_symmetry.space_group_name_H-M   'P 1'
#
loop_
_entity.id
_entity.type
_entity.pdbx_description
1 polymer ?
#
loop_
_entity_poly.entity_id
_entity_poly.type
_entity_poly.pdbx_seq_one_letter_code
_entity_poly.pdbx_strand_id
1 'polypeptide(L)'
;MPVTPLNSQLVGFGRAVSDLGLTASIYDVMVLPSLRGMGIGRMIVKKIIRMLTSRDIYDIAALCSENERSFFKVCGFGDDILGSTTMMYTRSSVSTNPQDNQMVKRAGRKLLLVPPLSKTLPYSKTMKS
;
A
#
# COMPACT_ATOMS: atom_id res chain seq x y z
N MET A 1 -1.12 -29.24 22.22
CA MET A 1 -0.75 -29.62 20.83
C MET A 1 -0.41 -28.35 20.08
N PRO A 2 0.78 -28.23 19.45
CA PRO A 2 1.07 -27.08 18.61
C PRO A 2 0.18 -27.09 17.36
N VAL A 3 -0.34 -25.91 17.01
CA VAL A 3 -1.05 -25.70 15.74
C VAL A 3 -0.03 -25.72 14.60
N THR A 4 -0.32 -26.49 13.57
CA THR A 4 0.45 -26.61 12.33
C THR A 4 -0.46 -26.32 11.14
N PRO A 5 0.08 -25.98 9.96
CA PRO A 5 -0.73 -25.83 8.76
C PRO A 5 -1.50 -27.11 8.34
N LEU A 6 -1.14 -28.28 8.89
CA LEU A 6 -1.78 -29.56 8.60
C LEU A 6 -3.01 -29.83 9.49
N ASN A 7 -3.09 -29.23 10.69
CA ASN A 7 -4.16 -29.45 11.66
C ASN A 7 -4.96 -28.18 12.00
N SER A 8 -4.68 -27.07 11.32
CA SER A 8 -5.32 -25.78 11.56
C SER A 8 -5.30 -24.90 10.32
N GLN A 9 -6.20 -23.93 10.28
CA GLN A 9 -6.29 -22.95 9.20
C GLN A 9 -5.85 -21.56 9.71
N LEU A 10 -5.02 -20.86 8.95
CA LEU A 10 -4.70 -19.46 9.23
C LEU A 10 -5.93 -18.59 8.94
N VAL A 11 -6.54 -18.04 9.99
CA VAL A 11 -7.77 -17.23 9.89
C VAL A 11 -7.53 -15.72 9.84
N GLY A 12 -6.31 -15.29 10.16
CA GLY A 12 -5.92 -13.89 10.14
C GLY A 12 -4.47 -13.69 10.56
N PHE A 13 -3.90 -12.55 10.18
CA PHE A 13 -2.54 -12.18 10.54
C PHE A 13 -2.42 -10.66 10.68
N GLY A 14 -1.33 -10.22 11.30
CA GLY A 14 -0.93 -8.83 11.32
C GLY A 14 0.57 -8.67 11.12
N ARG A 15 0.98 -7.61 10.44
CA ARG A 15 2.39 -7.26 10.21
C ARG A 15 2.72 -5.91 10.82
N ALA A 16 3.77 -5.90 11.63
CA ALA A 16 4.37 -4.68 12.16
C ALA A 16 5.87 -4.68 11.89
N VAL A 17 6.44 -3.50 11.66
CA VAL A 17 7.89 -3.28 11.52
C VAL A 17 8.30 -2.26 12.57
N SER A 18 9.46 -2.46 13.16
CA SER A 18 10.03 -1.54 14.14
C SER A 18 11.53 -1.41 13.90
N ASP A 19 12.09 -0.26 14.27
CA ASP A 19 13.52 -0.03 14.37
C ASP A 19 14.16 -0.69 15.62
N LEU A 20 13.34 -1.37 16.45
CA LEU A 20 13.72 -1.98 17.73
C LEU A 20 14.22 -0.97 18.78
N GLY A 21 13.89 0.31 18.58
CA GLY A 21 14.23 1.40 19.49
C GLY A 21 13.00 2.24 19.80
N LEU A 22 12.72 3.25 18.98
CA LEU A 22 11.70 4.25 19.28
C LEU A 22 10.34 3.91 18.68
N THR A 23 10.32 3.45 17.43
CA THR A 23 9.11 3.50 16.60
C THR A 23 8.71 2.14 16.05
N ALA A 24 7.42 1.98 15.80
CA ALA A 24 6.88 0.87 15.06
C ALA A 24 5.71 1.30 14.17
N SER A 25 5.51 0.58 13.07
CA SER A 25 4.39 0.78 12.15
C SER A 25 3.68 -0.52 11.89
N ILE A 26 2.35 -0.53 12.07
CA ILE A 26 1.46 -1.63 11.67
C ILE A 26 1.02 -1.36 10.22
N TYR A 27 1.19 -2.35 9.35
CA TYR A 27 0.82 -2.27 7.93
C TYR A 27 -0.42 -3.09 7.65
N ASP A 28 -0.27 -4.42 7.63
CA ASP A 28 -1.33 -5.32 7.22
C ASP A 28 -2.02 -5.88 8.45
N VAL A 29 -3.36 -5.81 8.52
CA VAL A 29 -4.18 -6.56 9.47
C VAL A 29 -5.29 -7.22 8.69
N MET A 30 -5.21 -8.54 8.55
CA MET A 30 -6.11 -9.30 7.68
C MET A 30 -6.84 -10.37 8.48
N VAL A 31 -8.13 -10.53 8.19
CA VAL A 31 -9.00 -11.58 8.72
C VAL A 31 -9.82 -12.14 7.57
N LEU A 32 -9.96 -13.47 7.53
CA LEU A 32 -10.81 -14.16 6.55
C LEU A 32 -12.21 -13.52 6.53
N PRO A 33 -12.78 -13.20 5.34
CA PRO A 33 -14.04 -12.48 5.25
C PRO A 33 -15.19 -13.10 6.06
N SER A 34 -15.32 -14.42 6.07
CA SER A 34 -16.35 -15.17 6.80
C SER A 34 -16.23 -15.09 8.33
N LEU A 35 -15.09 -14.66 8.85
CA LEU A 35 -14.80 -14.57 10.29
C LEU A 35 -14.65 -13.12 10.78
N ARG A 36 -14.99 -12.14 9.93
CA ARG A 36 -15.03 -10.72 10.31
C ARG A 36 -16.22 -10.46 11.26
N GLY A 37 -16.14 -9.37 12.02
CA GLY A 37 -17.14 -9.04 13.05
C GLY A 37 -16.99 -9.84 14.36
N MET A 38 -16.15 -10.87 14.40
CA MET A 38 -15.92 -11.70 15.60
C MET A 38 -14.82 -11.17 16.54
N GLY A 39 -14.28 -9.97 16.27
CA GLY A 39 -13.22 -9.37 17.11
C GLY A 39 -11.80 -9.89 16.87
N ILE A 40 -11.57 -10.78 15.91
CA ILE A 40 -10.24 -11.36 15.60
C ILE A 40 -9.21 -10.28 15.26
N GLY A 41 -9.56 -9.31 14.41
CA GLY A 41 -8.65 -8.21 14.05
C GLY A 41 -8.20 -7.40 15.27
N ARG A 42 -9.13 -7.10 16.19
CA ARG A 42 -8.82 -6.40 17.44
C ARG A 42 -7.88 -7.21 18.31
N MET A 43 -8.03 -8.54 18.35
CA MET A 43 -7.14 -9.43 19.07
C MET A 43 -5.72 -9.43 18.49
N ILE A 44 -5.60 -9.46 17.15
CA ILE A 44 -4.31 -9.37 16.45
C ILE A 44 -3.60 -8.05 16.80
N VAL A 45 -4.29 -6.92 16.64
CA VAL A 45 -3.72 -5.58 16.91
C VAL A 45 -3.29 -5.45 18.38
N LYS A 46 -4.14 -5.86 19.33
CA LYS A 46 -3.80 -5.84 20.76
C LYS A 46 -2.58 -6.69 21.07
N LYS A 47 -2.42 -7.86 20.42
CA LYS A 47 -1.25 -8.72 20.60
C LYS A 47 0.01 -8.03 20.08
N ILE A 48 -0.05 -7.38 18.92
CA ILE A 48 1.06 -6.58 18.36
C ILE A 48 1.46 -5.46 19.33
N ILE A 49 0.50 -4.63 19.77
CA ILE A 49 0.75 -3.53 20.72
C ILE A 49 1.42 -4.07 21.99
N ARG A 50 0.90 -5.16 22.56
CA ARG A 50 1.49 -5.76 23.76
C ARG A 50 2.92 -6.24 23.55
N MET A 51 3.25 -6.79 22.37
CA MET A 51 4.62 -7.20 22.07
C MET A 51 5.56 -6.01 21.91
N LEU A 52 5.12 -4.94 21.26
CA LEU A 52 5.93 -3.73 21.06
C LEU A 52 6.16 -2.98 22.38
N THR A 53 5.10 -2.75 23.16
CA THR A 53 5.18 -2.10 24.47
C THR A 53 5.99 -2.90 25.49
N SER A 54 6.01 -4.25 25.40
CA SER A 54 6.90 -5.07 26.23
C SER A 54 8.40 -4.92 25.91
N ARG A 55 8.73 -4.19 24.84
CA ARG A 55 10.08 -3.84 24.40
C ARG A 55 10.30 -2.33 24.46
N ASP A 56 9.48 -1.62 25.24
CA ASP A 56 9.53 -0.17 25.43
C ASP A 56 9.34 0.67 24.16
N ILE A 57 8.66 0.12 23.15
CA ILE A 57 8.26 0.84 21.93
C ILE A 57 6.82 1.34 22.10
N TYR A 58 6.65 2.65 22.24
CA TYR A 58 5.36 3.31 22.49
C TYR A 58 4.90 4.20 21.35
N ASP A 59 5.80 4.64 20.47
CA ASP A 59 5.44 5.35 19.25
C ASP A 59 5.06 4.35 18.16
N ILE A 60 3.76 4.04 18.09
CA ILE A 60 3.21 3.00 17.20
C ILE A 60 2.23 3.66 16.24
N ALA A 61 2.61 3.74 14.97
CA ALA A 61 1.73 4.20 13.90
C ALA A 61 0.96 3.03 13.26
N ALA A 62 -0.23 3.33 12.74
CA ALA A 62 -0.99 2.40 11.90
C ALA A 62 -1.25 3.06 10.54
N LEU A 63 -0.73 2.46 9.47
CA LEU A 63 -1.03 2.91 8.11
C LEU A 63 -2.42 2.38 7.74
N CYS A 64 -3.42 3.25 7.61
CA CYS A 64 -4.78 2.84 7.31
C CYS A 64 -5.50 3.83 6.39
N SER A 65 -6.49 3.33 5.66
CA SER A 65 -7.42 4.15 4.89
C SER A 65 -8.51 4.76 5.78
N GLU A 66 -9.22 5.78 5.29
CA GLU A 66 -10.29 6.43 6.06
C GLU A 66 -11.37 5.44 6.53
N ASN A 67 -11.68 4.42 5.70
CA ASN A 67 -12.66 3.38 6.02
C ASN A 67 -12.22 2.47 7.19
N GLU A 68 -10.92 2.35 7.43
CA GLU A 68 -10.32 1.50 8.46
C GLU A 68 -10.04 2.27 9.76
N ARG A 69 -10.09 3.61 9.72
CA ARG A 69 -9.83 4.48 10.86
C ARG A 69 -10.69 4.13 12.08
N SER A 70 -11.97 3.85 11.86
CA SER A 70 -12.90 3.45 12.93
C SER A 70 -12.45 2.17 13.65
N PHE A 71 -11.89 1.21 12.92
CA PHE A 71 -11.35 -0.04 13.46
C PHE A 71 -10.12 0.21 14.33
N PHE A 72 -9.16 1.03 13.87
CA PHE A 72 -7.98 1.34 14.69
C PHE A 72 -8.33 2.20 15.91
N LYS A 73 -9.34 3.09 15.80
CA LYS A 73 -9.85 3.87 16.93
C LYS A 73 -10.35 2.98 18.07
N VAL A 74 -11.11 1.92 17.78
CA VAL A 74 -11.55 0.96 18.83
C VAL A 74 -10.44 0.06 19.37
N CYS A 75 -9.26 0.06 18.71
CA CYS A 75 -8.05 -0.57 19.19
C CYS A 75 -7.18 0.36 20.06
N GLY A 76 -7.56 1.62 20.23
CA GLY A 76 -6.86 2.61 21.05
C GLY A 76 -5.96 3.56 20.28
N PHE A 77 -5.94 3.50 18.95
CA PHE A 77 -5.23 4.49 18.13
C PHE A 77 -6.03 5.79 18.07
N GLY A 78 -5.32 6.91 17.97
CA GLY A 78 -5.89 8.24 17.81
C GLY A 78 -5.16 9.00 16.73
N ASP A 79 -5.53 10.27 16.60
CA ASP A 79 -4.81 11.19 15.72
C ASP A 79 -3.42 11.46 16.30
N ASP A 80 -2.46 11.73 15.42
CA ASP A 80 -1.12 12.12 15.86
C ASP A 80 -1.19 13.42 16.66
N ILE A 81 -0.58 13.41 17.85
CA ILE A 81 -0.54 14.55 18.77
C ILE A 81 0.22 15.73 18.17
N LEU A 82 1.20 15.44 17.29
CA LEU A 82 1.96 16.46 16.59
C LEU A 82 1.29 16.93 15.29
N GLY A 83 0.15 16.33 14.90
CA GLY A 83 -0.58 16.69 13.69
C GLY A 83 0.16 16.35 12.39
N SER A 84 1.04 15.34 12.41
CA SER A 84 1.84 14.95 11.23
C SER A 84 0.97 14.41 10.11
N THR A 85 1.35 14.76 8.87
CA THR A 85 0.74 14.18 7.67
C THR A 85 1.63 13.08 7.12
N THR A 86 1.10 11.86 6.98
CA THR A 86 1.81 10.78 6.30
C THR A 86 2.01 11.13 4.82
N MET A 87 3.26 11.16 4.37
CA MET A 87 3.61 11.38 2.96
C MET A 87 4.31 10.14 2.39
N MET A 88 4.00 9.78 1.14
CA MET A 88 4.59 8.63 0.47
C MET A 88 5.41 9.08 -0.75
N TYR A 89 6.69 8.73 -0.77
CA TYR A 89 7.51 8.87 -1.98
C TYR A 89 7.31 7.64 -2.87
N THR A 90 6.73 7.85 -4.05
CA THR A 90 6.66 6.83 -5.09
C THR A 90 7.61 7.19 -6.20
N ARG A 91 8.45 6.25 -6.62
CA ARG A 91 9.31 6.45 -7.79
C ARG A 91 8.43 6.53 -9.04
N SER A 92 8.13 7.74 -9.51
CA SER A 92 7.30 7.97 -10.71
C SER A 92 7.82 7.15 -11.90
N SER A 93 7.05 6.17 -12.34
CA SER A 93 7.20 5.61 -13.68
C SER A 93 6.35 6.45 -14.64
N VAL A 94 6.92 7.56 -15.12
CA VAL A 94 6.36 8.43 -16.16
C VAL A 94 5.08 9.17 -15.76
N SER A 95 5.11 10.50 -15.86
CA SER A 95 3.94 11.36 -15.83
C SER A 95 3.10 11.13 -17.10
N THR A 96 1.90 10.57 -16.97
CA THR A 96 0.85 10.85 -17.94
C THR A 96 0.06 12.04 -17.41
N ASN A 97 0.47 13.26 -17.76
CA ASN A 97 -0.47 14.38 -17.77
C ASN A 97 -1.61 13.99 -18.72
N PRO A 98 -2.89 14.04 -18.31
CA PRO A 98 -4.02 13.81 -19.22
C PRO A 98 -4.09 14.81 -20.39
N GLN A 99 -3.27 15.88 -20.35
CA GLN A 99 -3.25 16.99 -21.31
C GLN A 99 -2.10 16.89 -22.33
N ASP A 100 -1.09 16.05 -22.11
CA ASP A 100 0.03 15.90 -23.04
C ASP A 100 -0.08 14.57 -23.77
N ASN A 101 -0.38 14.60 -25.06
CA ASN A 101 -0.49 13.43 -25.95
C ASN A 101 0.88 12.78 -26.24
N GLN A 102 1.84 12.89 -25.32
CA GLN A 102 3.24 12.52 -25.51
C GLN A 102 3.57 11.28 -24.68
N MET A 103 3.65 10.14 -25.37
CA MET A 103 3.89 8.85 -24.75
C MET A 103 5.40 8.67 -24.47
N VAL A 104 5.80 8.66 -23.20
CA VAL A 104 7.18 8.35 -22.79
C VAL A 104 7.24 6.89 -22.35
N LYS A 105 8.12 6.09 -22.96
CA LYS A 105 8.38 4.69 -22.55
C LYS A 105 9.68 4.60 -21.77
N ARG A 106 9.71 3.79 -20.70
CA ARG A 106 10.96 3.42 -20.03
C ARG A 106 11.67 2.33 -20.81
N ALA A 107 12.95 2.54 -21.11
CA ALA A 107 13.88 1.53 -21.60
C ALA A 107 15.06 1.42 -20.62
N GLY A 108 14.97 0.48 -19.69
CA GLY A 108 15.95 0.35 -18.59
C GLY A 108 15.98 1.58 -17.70
N ARG A 109 17.16 2.21 -17.55
CA ARG A 109 17.37 3.43 -16.74
C ARG A 109 17.09 4.74 -17.50
N LYS A 110 16.80 4.70 -18.81
CA LYS A 110 16.54 5.88 -19.65
C LYS A 110 15.04 6.04 -19.95
N LEU A 111 14.60 7.28 -20.07
CA LEU A 111 13.29 7.65 -20.60
C LEU A 111 13.43 7.89 -22.10
N LEU A 112 12.62 7.21 -22.91
CA LEU A 112 12.57 7.40 -24.36
C LEU A 112 11.26 8.10 -24.72
N LEU A 113 11.37 9.21 -25.44
CA LEU A 113 10.24 9.81 -26.12
C LEU A 113 9.82 8.86 -27.25
N VAL A 114 8.56 8.41 -27.26
CA VAL A 114 8.05 7.65 -28.41
C VAL A 114 7.65 8.66 -29.48
N PRO A 115 8.29 8.65 -30.66
CA PRO A 115 7.84 9.47 -31.77
C PRO A 115 6.39 9.09 -32.12
N PRO A 116 5.51 10.05 -32.43
CA PRO A 116 4.16 9.73 -32.89
C PRO A 116 4.25 8.84 -34.13
N LEU A 117 3.45 7.77 -34.15
CA LEU A 117 3.36 6.85 -35.28
C LEU A 117 2.98 7.66 -36.53
N SER A 118 3.88 7.78 -37.50
CA SER A 118 3.56 8.47 -38.75
C SER A 118 2.45 7.68 -39.44
N LYS A 119 1.29 8.32 -39.61
CA LYS A 119 0.26 7.79 -40.51
C LYS A 119 0.89 7.79 -41.90
N THR A 120 1.12 6.61 -42.48
CA THR A 120 1.51 6.45 -43.88
C THR A 120 0.56 7.25 -44.76
N LEU A 121 1.08 8.27 -45.45
CA LEU A 121 0.35 9.04 -46.46
C LEU A 121 -0.07 8.10 -47.61
N PRO A 122 -1.33 8.15 -48.08
CA PRO A 122 -1.73 7.42 -49.29
C PRO A 122 -1.09 8.07 -50.52
N TYR A 123 -0.32 7.27 -51.25
CA TYR A 123 0.26 7.60 -52.56
C TYR A 123 -0.86 7.68 -53.61
N SER A 124 -1.22 8.88 -54.08
CA SER A 124 -2.12 9.06 -55.23
C SER A 124 -1.31 9.31 -56.51
N LYS A 125 -1.30 8.33 -57.42
CA LYS A 125 -0.90 8.53 -58.82
C LYS A 125 -2.03 9.24 -59.56
N THR A 126 -1.79 10.46 -60.04
CA THR A 126 -2.61 11.10 -61.06
C THR A 126 -2.07 10.70 -62.44
N MET A 127 -2.86 9.93 -63.20
CA MET A 127 -2.69 9.80 -64.66
C MET A 127 -3.31 11.03 -65.32
N LYS A 128 -2.56 11.70 -66.20
CA LYS A 128 -3.06 12.73 -67.10
C LYS A 128 -3.42 12.09 -68.44
N SER A 129 -4.54 12.54 -69.02
CA SER A 129 -4.94 12.35 -70.42
C SER A 129 -3.99 13.06 -71.37
#